data_AF-A0A2A2H3E3-F1
#
_entry.id   AF-A0A2A2H3E3-F1
#
_cell.length_a   1.000
_cell.length_b   1.000
_cell.length_c   1.000
_cell.angle_alpha   90.00
_cell.angle_beta   90.00
_cell.angle_gamma   90.00
#
_symmetry.space_group_name_H-M   'P 1'
#
loop_
_entity.id
_entity.type
_entity.pdbx_description
1 polymer ?
#
loop_
_entity_poly.entity_id
_entity_poly.type
_entity_poly.pdbx_seq_one_letter_code
_entity_poly.pdbx_strand_id
1 'polypeptide(L)' 'PEQKQENKIISGIRITVEHAIAGIKRLGCMTQILRNRRPFIDDTFLLLSAGLWNFHLRTA' A
#
# COMPACT_ATOMS: atom_id res chain seq x y z
N PRO A 1 18.07 -17.52 19.01
CA PRO A 1 17.08 -16.76 19.82
C PRO A 1 16.90 -15.33 19.31
N GLU A 2 18.01 -14.64 19.08
CA GLU A 2 18.09 -13.29 18.53
C GLU A 2 17.37 -13.13 17.19
N GLN A 3 17.66 -13.99 16.21
CA GLN A 3 16.96 -14.00 14.92
C GLN A 3 15.42 -14.12 15.04
N LYS A 4 14.90 -14.88 16.02
CA LYS A 4 13.44 -14.97 16.24
C LYS A 4 12.86 -13.65 16.75
N GLN A 5 13.63 -12.93 17.57
CA GLN A 5 13.23 -11.64 18.11
C GLN A 5 13.25 -10.55 17.02
N GLU A 6 14.30 -10.53 16.20
CA GLU A 6 14.39 -9.65 15.03
C GLU A 6 13.23 -9.91 14.04
N ASN A 7 12.97 -11.18 13.72
CA ASN A 7 11.86 -11.55 12.84
C ASN A 7 10.50 -11.13 13.40
N LYS A 8 10.31 -11.16 14.72
CA LYS A 8 9.07 -10.69 15.37
C LYS A 8 8.88 -9.18 15.22
N ILE A 9 9.96 -8.40 15.28
CA ILE A 9 9.92 -6.95 15.07
C ILE A 9 9.60 -6.65 13.61
N ILE A 10 10.30 -7.30 12.69
CA ILE A 10 10.12 -7.12 11.24
C ILE A 10 8.69 -7.50 10.82
N SER A 11 8.16 -8.61 11.33
CA SER A 11 6.80 -9.05 11.00
C SER A 11 5.74 -8.09 11.54
N GLY A 12 5.93 -7.54 12.75
CA GLY A 12 5.04 -6.51 13.31
C GLY A 12 4.92 -5.28 12.42
N ILE A 13 6.03 -4.81 11.86
CA ILE A 13 6.05 -3.67 10.92
C ILE A 13 5.36 -4.05 9.61
N ARG A 14 5.64 -5.25 9.08
CA ARG A 14 5.10 -5.74 7.81
C ARG A 14 3.58 -5.79 7.80
N ILE A 15 2.93 -6.22 8.89
CA ILE A 15 1.47 -6.32 8.98
C ILE A 15 0.81 -4.98 8.67
N THR A 16 1.31 -3.89 9.26
CA THR A 16 0.77 -2.54 9.02
C THR A 16 0.92 -2.12 7.57
N VAL A 17 2.10 -2.40 6.98
CA VAL A 17 2.39 -2.09 5.57
C VAL A 17 1.48 -2.89 4.64
N GLU A 18 1.31 -4.19 4.90
CA GLU A 18 0.45 -5.07 4.10
C GLU A 18 -1.02 -4.65 4.15
N HIS A 19 -1.53 -4.24 5.32
CA HIS A 19 -2.88 -3.69 5.44
C HIS A 19 -3.06 -2.40 4.63
N ALA A 20 -2.09 -1.50 4.66
CA ALA A 20 -2.13 -0.27 3.85
C ALA A 20 -2.13 -0.58 2.34
N ILE A 21 -1.24 -1.49 1.90
CA ILE A 21 -1.15 -1.93 0.49
C ILE A 21 -2.43 -2.65 0.06
N ALA A 22 -3.02 -3.49 0.92
CA ALA A 22 -4.28 -4.18 0.62
C ALA A 22 -5.45 -3.19 0.48
N GLY A 23 -5.46 -2.12 1.29
CA GLY A 23 -6.45 -1.05 1.21
C GLY A 23 -6.46 -0.35 -0.15
N ILE A 24 -5.30 0.15 -0.59
CA ILE A 24 -5.18 0.86 -1.87
C ILE A 24 -5.46 -0.02 -3.09
N LYS A 25 -5.23 -1.34 -3.00
CA LYS A 25 -5.55 -2.31 -4.06
C LYS A 25 -7.05 -2.46 -4.34
N ARG A 26 -7.94 -1.93 -3.49
CA ARG A 26 -9.38 -1.86 -3.79
C ARG A 26 -9.68 -0.91 -4.96
N LEU A 27 -8.75 -0.01 -5.28
CA LEU A 27 -8.86 0.89 -6.41
C LEU A 27 -8.33 0.19 -7.66
N GLY A 28 -9.14 0.17 -8.73
CA GLY A 28 -8.81 -0.54 -9.97
C GLY A 28 -7.49 -0.10 -10.61
N CYS A 29 -7.10 1.16 -10.47
CA CYS A 29 -5.81 1.68 -10.95
C CYS A 29 -4.59 1.01 -10.30
N MET A 30 -4.74 0.42 -9.11
CA MET A 30 -3.67 -0.26 -8.37
C MET A 30 -3.62 -1.77 -8.63
N THR A 31 -4.61 -2.34 -9.30
CA THR A 31 -4.72 -3.80 -9.54
C THR A 31 -4.74 -4.19 -11.01
N GLN A 32 -5.16 -3.29 -11.89
CA GLN A 32 -5.18 -3.54 -13.33
C GLN A 32 -3.83 -3.28 -13.97
N ILE A 33 -3.62 -3.88 -15.15
CA ILE A 33 -2.43 -3.66 -15.96
C ILE A 33 -2.39 -2.20 -16.43
N LEU A 34 -1.38 -1.46 -15.96
CA LEU A 34 -1.09 -0.11 -16.43
C LEU A 34 -0.51 -0.17 -17.86
N ARG A 35 -1.26 0.35 -18.83
CA ARG A 35 -0.83 0.45 -20.25
C ARG A 35 -0.39 1.85 -20.67
N ASN A 36 -0.56 2.84 -19.78
CA ASN A 36 -0.16 4.21 -20.05
C ASN A 36 1.37 4.32 -20.08
N ARG A 37 1.91 5.10 -21.02
CA ARG A 37 3.36 5.31 -21.20
C ARG A 37 3.85 6.63 -20.61
N ARG A 38 2.96 7.42 -20.00
CA ARG A 38 3.34 8.67 -19.33
C ARG A 38 4.31 8.37 -18.18
N PRO A 39 5.46 9.04 -18.10
CA PRO A 39 6.38 8.89 -16.98
C PRO A 39 5.70 9.20 -15.64
N PHE A 40 6.05 8.46 -14.58
CA PHE A 40 5.62 8.66 -13.18
C PHE A 40 4.10 8.56 -12.94
N ILE A 41 3.35 7.98 -13.88
CA ILE A 41 1.90 7.82 -13.70
C ILE A 41 1.57 6.78 -12.62
N ASP A 42 2.38 5.75 -12.50
CA ASP A 42 2.34 4.73 -11.45
C ASP A 42 2.57 5.34 -10.07
N ASP A 43 3.59 6.18 -9.91
CA ASP A 43 3.83 6.93 -8.66
C ASP A 43 2.64 7.84 -8.31
N THR A 44 2.07 8.51 -9.32
CA THR A 44 0.89 9.36 -9.16
C THR A 44 -0.31 8.54 -8.67
N PHE A 45 -0.56 7.38 -9.27
CA PHE A 45 -1.64 6.48 -8.84
C PHE A 45 -1.41 5.96 -7.43
N LEU A 46 -0.18 5.60 -7.07
CA LEU A 46 0.15 5.16 -5.72
C LEU A 46 -0.16 6.25 -4.68
N LEU A 47 0.33 7.47 -4.91
CA LEU A 47 0.16 8.59 -3.97
C LEU A 47 -1.31 8.97 -3.81
N LEU A 48 -2.04 9.09 -4.92
CA LEU A 48 -3.47 9.41 -4.91
C LEU A 48 -4.26 8.33 -4.18
N SER A 49 -3.98 7.05 -4.49
CA SER A 49 -4.66 5.91 -3.87
C SER A 49 -4.41 5.83 -2.37
N ALA A 50 -3.17 6.10 -1.92
CA ALA A 50 -2.85 6.19 -0.49
C ALA A 50 -3.63 7.32 0.19
N GLY A 51 -3.72 8.50 -0.43
CA GLY A 51 -4.51 9.62 0.08
C GLY A 51 -6.00 9.28 0.20
N LEU A 52 -6.58 8.68 -0.84
CA LEU A 52 -7.98 8.24 -0.84
C LEU A 52 -8.26 7.19 0.23
N TRP A 53 -7.36 6.22 0.39
CA TRP A 53 -7.50 5.19 1.42
C TRP A 53 -7.41 5.77 2.83
N ASN A 54 -6.47 6.68 3.07
CA ASN A 54 -6.35 7.38 4.35
C ASN A 54 -7.60 8.23 4.65
N PHE A 55 -8.17 8.88 3.65
CA PHE A 55 -9.42 9.62 3.80
C PHE A 55 -10.59 8.70 4.15
N HIS A 56 -10.71 7.56 3.46
CA HIS A 56 -11.72 6.54 3.76
C HIS A 56 -11.61 6.03 5.19
N LEU A 57 -10.41 5.64 5.65
CA LEU A 57 -10.18 5.18 7.03
C LEU A 57 -10.53 6.22 8.10
N ARG A 58 -10.53 7.51 7.75
CA ARG A 58 -10.90 8.60 8.66
C ARG A 58 -12.40 8.89 8.69
N THR A 59 -13.15 8.48 7.67
CA THR A 59 -14.54 8.92 7.44
C THR A 59 -15.57 7.79 7.41
N ALA A 60 -15.13 6.56 7.17
CA ALA A 60 -15.93 5.35 7.28
C ALA A 60 -15.98 4.86 8.73
#